data_AF-A0A7S2JHM5-F1
#
_entry.id   AF-A0A7S2JHM5-F1
#
_cell.length_a   1.000
_cell.length_b   1.000
_cell.length_c   1.000
_cell.angle_alpha   90.00
_cell.angle_beta   90.00
_cell.angle_gamma   90.00
#
_symmetry.space_group_name_H-M   'P 1'
#
loop_
_entity.id
_entity.type
_entity.pdbx_description
1 polymer ?
#
loop_
_entity_poly.entity_id
_entity_poly.type
_entity_poly.pdbx_seq_one_letter_code
_entity_poly.pdbx_strand_id
1 'polypeptide(L)'
;ATFDSTLSAAAFAVLNAADADVARRVGELDGQLKALDGFLQRHGGGRGGPFFCGQAFSLAEVHAAPFVQRLLVLLPRLRKVSLLARCRRLGLSRLHAWLQAVARRPSVTQTGLPEEALVEAYSAGRKQ
;
A
#
# COMPACT_ATOMS: atom_id res chain seq x y z
N ALA A 1 -11.06 2.90 13.73
CA ALA A 1 -10.12 2.42 12.70
C ALA A 1 -9.31 3.62 12.21
N THR A 2 -7.98 3.55 12.28
CA THR A 2 -7.09 4.59 11.76
C THR A 2 -6.99 4.45 10.23
N PHE A 3 -6.69 5.55 9.55
CA PHE A 3 -6.68 5.66 8.08
C PHE A 3 -5.89 4.54 7.36
N ASP A 4 -4.77 4.07 7.92
CA ASP A 4 -3.89 3.08 7.31
C ASP A 4 -4.07 1.64 7.86
N SER A 5 -4.61 1.49 9.08
CA SER A 5 -4.59 0.21 9.81
C SER A 5 -5.30 -0.91 9.05
N THR A 6 -6.31 -0.54 8.25
CA THR A 6 -7.11 -1.49 7.48
C THR A 6 -6.41 -1.92 6.18
N LEU A 7 -5.70 -1.01 5.51
CA LEU A 7 -4.93 -1.33 4.31
C LEU A 7 -3.72 -2.20 4.66
N SER A 8 -2.94 -1.77 5.66
CA SER A 8 -1.73 -2.47 6.07
C SER A 8 -2.07 -3.88 6.57
N ALA A 9 -3.09 -4.04 7.42
CA ALA A 9 -3.52 -5.35 7.91
C ALA A 9 -3.93 -6.30 6.78
N ALA A 10 -4.79 -5.86 5.84
CA ALA A 10 -5.23 -6.72 4.73
C ALA A 10 -4.07 -7.09 3.78
N ALA A 11 -3.16 -6.16 3.52
CA ALA A 11 -2.02 -6.39 2.66
C ALA A 11 -0.99 -7.33 3.31
N PHE A 12 -0.70 -7.18 4.61
CA PHE A 12 0.13 -8.14 5.34
C PHE A 12 -0.55 -9.49 5.51
N ALA A 13 -1.88 -9.56 5.59
CA ALA A 13 -2.59 -10.83 5.56
C ALA A 13 -2.37 -11.58 4.24
N VAL A 14 -2.32 -10.90 3.09
CA VAL A 14 -1.90 -11.52 1.81
C VAL A 14 -0.44 -11.97 1.86
N LEU A 15 0.45 -11.12 2.38
CA LEU A 15 1.88 -11.42 2.46
C LEU A 15 2.15 -12.68 3.29
N ASN A 16 1.43 -12.85 4.40
CA ASN A 16 1.62 -13.94 5.37
C ASN A 16 0.69 -15.13 5.15
N ALA A 17 -0.22 -15.09 4.18
CA ALA A 17 -1.12 -16.20 3.88
C ALA A 17 -0.34 -17.44 3.43
N ALA A 18 -0.88 -18.63 3.77
CA ALA A 18 -0.54 -19.86 3.08
C ALA A 18 -0.96 -19.76 1.60
N ASP A 19 -0.27 -20.45 0.71
CA ASP A 19 -0.49 -20.32 -0.74
C ASP A 19 -1.94 -20.62 -1.15
N ALA A 20 -2.56 -21.62 -0.52
CA ALA A 20 -3.97 -21.97 -0.73
C ALA A 20 -4.96 -20.84 -0.36
N ASP A 21 -4.59 -19.95 0.56
CA ASP A 21 -5.42 -18.85 1.04
C ASP A 21 -5.17 -17.52 0.29
N VAL A 22 -4.08 -17.41 -0.48
CA VAL A 22 -3.68 -16.15 -1.11
C VAL A 22 -4.80 -15.55 -1.96
N ALA A 23 -5.49 -16.37 -2.77
CA ALA A 23 -6.56 -15.89 -3.64
C ALA A 23 -7.72 -15.25 -2.84
N ARG A 24 -8.13 -15.89 -1.74
CA ARG A 24 -9.17 -15.38 -0.85
C ARG A 24 -8.75 -14.07 -0.18
N ARG A 25 -7.54 -14.02 0.39
CA ARG A 25 -6.98 -12.80 1.02
C ARG A 25 -6.83 -11.66 0.02
N VAL A 26 -6.50 -11.96 -1.22
CA VAL A 26 -6.45 -10.99 -2.31
C VAL A 26 -7.83 -10.42 -2.63
N GLY A 27 -8.91 -11.20 -2.51
CA GLY A 27 -10.29 -10.70 -2.61
C GLY A 27 -10.65 -9.76 -1.45
N GLU A 28 -10.26 -10.09 -0.22
CA GLU A 28 -10.45 -9.23 0.95
C GLU A 28 -9.69 -7.91 0.80
N LEU A 29 -8.44 -7.97 0.34
CA LEU A 29 -7.62 -6.80 0.02
C LEU A 29 -8.31 -5.87 -0.99
N ASP A 30 -8.97 -6.41 -2.02
CA ASP A 30 -9.71 -5.59 -2.98
C ASP A 30 -10.84 -4.80 -2.37
N GLY A 31 -11.56 -5.40 -1.41
CA GLY A 31 -12.57 -4.70 -0.63
C GLY A 31 -11.98 -3.53 0.14
N GLN A 32 -10.82 -3.74 0.78
CA GLN A 32 -10.16 -2.67 1.55
C GLN A 32 -9.56 -1.58 0.66
N LEU A 33 -9.02 -1.93 -0.50
CA LEU A 33 -8.56 -0.94 -1.49
C LEU A 33 -9.71 -0.04 -1.96
N LYS A 34 -10.89 -0.62 -2.24
CA LYS A 34 -12.09 0.15 -2.62
C LYS A 34 -12.55 1.07 -1.49
N ALA A 35 -12.57 0.57 -0.25
CA ALA A 35 -12.96 1.36 0.91
C ALA A 35 -12.02 2.56 1.12
N LEU A 36 -10.71 2.34 1.02
CA LEU A 36 -9.70 3.40 1.16
C LEU A 36 -9.76 4.41 0.01
N ASP A 37 -9.93 3.95 -1.23
CA ASP A 37 -10.10 4.85 -2.38
C ASP A 37 -11.33 5.74 -2.19
N GLY A 38 -12.49 5.18 -1.82
CA GLY A 38 -13.69 5.95 -1.52
C GLY A 38 -13.51 6.92 -0.36
N PHE A 39 -12.74 6.55 0.67
CA PHE A 39 -12.39 7.48 1.75
C PHE A 39 -11.51 8.63 1.26
N LEU A 40 -10.48 8.34 0.47
CA LEU A 40 -9.59 9.34 -0.12
C LEU A 40 -10.31 10.27 -1.10
N GLN A 41 -11.32 9.78 -1.81
CA GLN A 41 -12.15 10.62 -2.68
C GLN A 41 -13.04 11.58 -1.89
N ARG A 42 -13.62 11.12 -0.77
CA ARG A 42 -14.53 11.95 0.05
C ARG A 42 -13.82 12.96 0.93
N HIS A 43 -12.65 12.58 1.47
CA HIS A 43 -11.99 13.35 2.53
C HIS A 43 -10.59 13.83 2.15
N GLY A 44 -9.97 13.23 1.14
CA GLY A 44 -8.63 13.58 0.70
C GLY A 44 -8.63 14.46 -0.55
N GLY A 45 -7.57 15.24 -0.73
CA GLY A 45 -7.37 16.01 -1.96
C GLY A 45 -8.30 17.21 -2.16
N GLY A 46 -8.99 17.69 -1.12
CA GLY A 46 -9.98 18.78 -1.19
C GLY A 46 -9.47 20.14 -1.69
N ARG A 47 -8.17 20.29 -1.96
CA ARG A 47 -7.54 21.46 -2.61
C ARG A 47 -6.81 21.10 -3.91
N GLY A 48 -7.09 19.93 -4.48
CA GLY A 48 -6.30 19.32 -5.55
C GLY A 48 -4.97 18.75 -5.03
N GLY A 49 -4.37 17.85 -5.80
CA GLY A 49 -3.09 17.21 -5.48
C GLY A 49 -3.20 15.78 -4.97
N PRO A 50 -2.07 15.05 -4.96
CA PRO A 50 -2.09 13.60 -4.77
C PRO A 50 -2.13 13.15 -3.31
N PHE A 51 -1.84 14.01 -2.33
CA PHE A 51 -1.81 13.66 -0.92
C PHE A 51 -3.15 13.88 -0.22
N PHE A 52 -3.28 13.41 1.02
CA PHE A 52 -4.50 13.54 1.80
C PHE A 52 -4.90 15.02 1.97
N CYS A 53 -3.95 15.88 2.35
CA CYS A 53 -4.15 17.33 2.45
C CYS A 53 -3.89 18.08 1.12
N GLY A 54 -4.14 17.44 -0.01
CA GLY A 54 -3.95 18.03 -1.34
C GLY A 54 -2.51 17.96 -1.83
N GLN A 55 -1.85 19.10 -2.01
CA GLN A 55 -0.44 19.17 -2.44
C GLN A 55 0.55 18.98 -1.27
N ALA A 56 0.09 19.17 -0.03
CA ALA A 56 0.94 19.05 1.15
C ALA A 56 1.06 17.60 1.61
N PHE A 57 2.29 17.12 1.73
CA PHE A 57 2.60 15.85 2.40
C PHE A 57 2.39 16.03 3.90
N SER A 58 1.49 15.25 4.48
CA SER A 58 0.98 15.45 5.84
C SER A 58 1.35 14.28 6.76
N LEU A 59 0.95 14.37 8.02
CA LEU A 59 1.13 13.28 8.99
C LEU A 59 0.43 11.98 8.54
N ALA A 60 -0.65 12.08 7.74
CA ALA A 60 -1.30 10.89 7.19
C ALA A 60 -0.34 10.10 6.29
N GLU A 61 0.40 10.79 5.42
CA GLU A 61 1.41 10.14 4.58
C GLU A 61 2.64 9.72 5.38
N VAL A 62 3.10 10.52 6.35
CA VAL A 62 4.24 10.13 7.21
C VAL A 62 3.94 8.81 7.92
N HIS A 63 2.72 8.64 8.44
CA HIS A 63 2.30 7.41 9.10
C HIS A 63 2.20 6.22 8.13
N ALA A 64 1.66 6.46 6.93
CA ALA A 64 1.41 5.37 5.99
C ALA A 64 2.62 5.00 5.10
N ALA A 65 3.57 5.92 4.88
CA ALA A 65 4.70 5.76 3.96
C ALA A 65 5.53 4.49 4.21
N PRO A 66 5.88 4.12 5.46
CA PRO A 66 6.63 2.90 5.71
C PRO A 66 5.88 1.63 5.26
N PHE A 67 4.55 1.63 5.31
CA PHE A 67 3.74 0.50 4.85
C PHE A 67 3.60 0.52 3.33
N VAL A 68 3.37 1.69 2.73
CA VAL A 68 3.29 1.84 1.27
C VAL A 68 4.57 1.35 0.61
N GLN A 69 5.74 1.80 1.07
CA GLN A 69 7.02 1.32 0.55
C GLN A 69 7.14 -0.20 0.64
N ARG A 70 6.87 -0.76 1.83
CA ARG A 70 7.02 -2.21 2.05
C ARG A 70 6.09 -3.01 1.16
N LEU A 71 4.82 -2.66 1.10
CA LEU A 71 3.82 -3.43 0.38
C LEU A 71 3.98 -3.33 -1.15
N LEU A 72 4.45 -2.19 -1.66
CA LEU A 72 4.76 -2.03 -3.08
C LEU A 72 5.94 -2.87 -3.54
N VAL A 73 6.87 -3.20 -2.65
CA VAL A 73 8.03 -4.06 -2.94
C VAL A 73 7.72 -5.53 -2.65
N LEU A 74 7.23 -5.83 -1.45
CA LEU A 74 7.09 -7.20 -0.94
C LEU A 74 5.98 -7.99 -1.65
N LEU A 75 4.81 -7.40 -1.89
CA LEU A 75 3.70 -8.15 -2.49
C LEU A 75 4.00 -8.62 -3.92
N PRO A 76 4.59 -7.79 -4.82
CA PRO A 76 4.96 -8.26 -6.15
C PRO A 76 6.04 -9.33 -6.10
N ARG A 77 7.08 -9.12 -5.29
CA ARG A 77 8.25 -10.01 -5.21
C ARG A 77 7.89 -11.38 -4.62
N LEU A 78 7.01 -11.40 -3.63
CA LEU A 78 6.85 -12.57 -2.77
C LEU A 78 5.46 -13.23 -2.85
N ARG A 79 4.50 -12.57 -3.50
CA ARG A 79 3.16 -13.10 -3.74
C ARG A 79 2.67 -12.88 -5.18
N LYS A 80 3.46 -12.25 -6.05
CA LYS A 80 3.05 -11.86 -7.42
C LYS A 80 1.81 -10.96 -7.45
N VAL A 81 1.58 -10.19 -6.38
CA VAL A 81 0.43 -9.28 -6.24
C VAL A 81 0.92 -7.83 -6.31
N SER A 82 0.45 -7.05 -7.28
CA SER A 82 0.82 -5.63 -7.42
C SER A 82 -0.32 -4.69 -7.05
N LEU A 83 -0.20 -3.94 -5.95
CA LEU A 83 -1.22 -2.97 -5.53
C LEU A 83 -1.55 -1.95 -6.61
N LEU A 84 -0.54 -1.43 -7.33
CA LEU A 84 -0.76 -0.46 -8.41
C LEU A 84 -1.54 -1.06 -9.59
N ALA A 85 -1.18 -2.29 -10.01
CA ALA A 85 -1.92 -2.98 -11.06
C ALA A 85 -3.37 -3.28 -10.64
N ARG A 86 -3.57 -3.65 -9.37
CA ARG A 86 -4.89 -3.85 -8.78
C ARG A 86 -5.72 -2.58 -8.76
N CYS A 87 -5.15 -1.44 -8.34
CA CYS A 87 -5.83 -0.16 -8.36
C CYS A 87 -6.28 0.21 -9.78
N ARG A 88 -5.43 0.01 -10.79
CA ARG A 88 -5.81 0.22 -12.21
C ARG A 88 -6.97 -0.68 -12.64
N ARG A 89 -6.88 -1.98 -12.36
CA ARG A 89 -7.91 -2.97 -12.73
C ARG A 89 -9.26 -2.66 -12.09
N LEU A 90 -9.26 -2.14 -10.87
CA LEU A 90 -10.46 -1.83 -10.09
C LEU A 90 -10.97 -0.38 -10.29
N GLY A 91 -10.31 0.44 -11.10
CA GLY A 91 -10.69 1.84 -11.32
C GLY A 91 -10.41 2.79 -10.14
N LEU A 92 -9.50 2.42 -9.23
CA LEU A 92 -9.19 3.16 -8.00
C LEU A 92 -8.14 4.26 -8.26
N SER A 93 -8.50 5.24 -9.09
CA SER A 93 -7.59 6.26 -9.61
C SER A 93 -7.00 7.14 -8.51
N ARG A 94 -7.81 7.49 -7.48
CA ARG A 94 -7.39 8.37 -6.39
C ARG A 94 -6.35 7.70 -5.51
N LEU A 95 -6.58 6.45 -5.12
CA LEU A 95 -5.67 5.63 -4.34
C LEU A 95 -4.41 5.30 -5.15
N HIS A 96 -4.55 5.01 -6.44
CA HIS A 96 -3.39 4.80 -7.32
C HIS A 96 -2.45 6.00 -7.32
N ALA A 97 -2.99 7.21 -7.54
CA ALA A 97 -2.22 8.45 -7.53
C ALA A 97 -1.57 8.72 -6.15
N TRP A 98 -2.31 8.48 -5.06
CA TRP A 98 -1.81 8.63 -3.70
C TRP A 98 -0.64 7.68 -3.40
N LEU A 99 -0.78 6.39 -3.70
CA LEU A 99 0.28 5.38 -3.50
C LEU A 99 1.56 5.75 -4.26
N GLN A 100 1.42 6.17 -5.52
CA GLN A 100 2.57 6.59 -6.33
C GLN A 100 3.26 7.83 -5.77
N ALA A 101 2.48 8.84 -5.35
CA ALA A 101 3.03 10.08 -4.82
C ALA A 101 3.75 9.87 -3.48
N VAL A 102 3.20 9.03 -2.60
CA VAL A 102 3.84 8.66 -1.33
C VAL A 102 5.15 7.93 -1.59
N ALA A 103 5.13 6.90 -2.44
CA ALA A 103 6.31 6.06 -2.70
C ALA A 103 7.46 6.82 -3.40
N ARG A 104 7.14 7.85 -4.19
CA ARG A 104 8.13 8.66 -4.94
C ARG A 104 8.63 9.88 -4.18
N ARG A 105 8.10 10.16 -2.99
CA ARG A 105 8.49 11.34 -2.22
C ARG A 105 9.97 11.21 -1.80
N PRO A 106 10.83 12.22 -2.02
CA PRO A 106 12.26 12.13 -1.68
C PRO A 106 12.52 11.74 -0.22
N SER A 107 11.77 12.32 0.73
CA SER A 107 11.91 11.98 2.16
C SER A 107 11.55 10.53 2.48
N VAL A 108 10.72 9.88 1.66
CA VAL A 108 10.35 8.47 1.80
C VAL A 108 11.44 7.59 1.17
N THR A 109 11.86 7.91 -0.05
CA THR A 109 12.91 7.13 -0.75
C THR A 109 14.27 7.20 -0.07
N GLN A 110 14.61 8.32 0.58
CA GLN A 110 15.90 8.52 1.26
C GLN A 110 15.97 7.89 2.66
N THR A 111 14.83 7.54 3.26
CA THR A 111 14.75 6.98 4.62
C THR A 111 14.31 5.52 4.65
N GLY A 112 13.96 4.96 3.49
CA GLY A 112 13.60 3.55 3.33
C GLY A 112 14.82 2.63 3.34
N LEU A 113 14.59 1.37 3.67
CA LEU A 113 15.57 0.30 3.46
C LEU A 113 15.70 0.02 1.94
N PRO A 114 16.90 -0.36 1.47
CA PRO A 114 17.06 -0.92 0.12
C PRO A 114 16.10 -2.08 -0.13
N GLU A 115 15.53 -2.16 -1.33
CA GLU A 115 14.48 -3.15 -1.64
C GLU A 115 14.92 -4.58 -1.38
N GLU A 116 16.15 -4.93 -1.76
CA GLU A 116 16.67 -6.30 -1.60
C GLU A 116 16.85 -6.66 -0.11
N ALA A 117 17.37 -5.74 0.70
CA ALA A 117 17.48 -5.94 2.15
C ALA A 117 16.10 -6.12 2.80
N LEU A 118 15.08 -5.40 2.30
CA LEU A 118 13.71 -5.56 2.76
C LEU A 118 13.14 -6.94 2.37
N VAL A 119 13.35 -7.39 1.13
CA VAL A 119 12.88 -8.69 0.65
C VAL A 119 13.54 -9.83 1.43
N GLU A 120 14.85 -9.74 1.67
CA GLU A 120 15.61 -10.71 2.47
C GLU A 120 15.03 -10.85 3.88
N ALA A 121 14.84 -9.73 4.58
CA ALA A 121 14.29 -9.70 5.94
C ALA A 121 12.91 -10.38 6.05
N TYR A 122 12.05 -10.21 5.04
CA TYR A 122 10.70 -10.79 5.01
C TYR A 122 10.63 -12.20 4.38
N SER A 123 11.73 -12.68 3.81
CA SER A 123 11.86 -14.04 3.29
C SER A 123 12.43 -14.97 4.36
N ALA A 124 13.40 -14.50 5.16
CA ALA A 124 13.99 -15.26 6.26
C ALA A 124 12.98 -15.68 7.34
N GLY A 125 11.94 -14.86 7.57
CA GLY A 125 10.83 -15.18 8.49
C GLY A 125 9.79 -16.16 7.95
N ARG A 126 9.81 -16.47 6.64
CA ARG A 126 8.91 -17.43 5.99
C ARG A 126 9.62 -18.77 5.80
N LYS A 127 9.75 -19.54 6.88
CA LYS A 127 9.97 -20.98 6.72
C LYS A 127 8.74 -21.56 6.03
N GLN A 128 8.99 -22.17 4.86
CA GLN A 128 7.99 -22.83 4.00
C GLN A 128 7.28 -23.95 4.74
#